data_AF-A0A414DGZ6-F1
#
_entry.id   AF-A0A414DGZ6-F1
#
_cell.length_a   1.000
_cell.length_b   1.000
_cell.length_c   1.000
_cell.angle_alpha   90.00
_cell.angle_beta   90.00
_cell.angle_gamma   90.00
#
_symmetry.space_group_name_H-M   'P 1'
#
loop_
_entity.id
_entity.type
_entity.pdbx_description
1 polymer ?
#
loop_
_entity_poly.entity_id
_entity_poly.type
_entity_poly.pdbx_seq_one_letter_code
_entity_poly.pdbx_strand_id
1 'polypeptide(L)' 'MNLTDTNRALKTAGLSPLYSKVSRDAAIIIMINKCEYDIGIINEFLYGHNLNILSTSSNKEA' A
#
# COMPACT_ATOMS: atom_id res chain seq x y z
N MET A 1 17.69 -9.74 5.99
CA MET A 1 17.79 -8.82 4.82
C MET A 1 16.82 -7.68 5.05
N ASN A 2 17.26 -6.42 4.99
CA ASN A 2 16.38 -5.27 5.21
C ASN A 2 15.77 -4.79 3.89
N LEU A 3 14.69 -4.00 3.94
CA LEU A 3 13.97 -3.53 2.77
C LEU A 3 14.85 -2.73 1.79
N THR A 4 15.84 -1.99 2.29
CA THR A 4 16.77 -1.21 1.48
C THR A 4 17.65 -2.12 0.61
N ASP A 5 18.17 -3.19 1.20
CA ASP A 5 19.01 -4.16 0.49
C ASP A 5 18.19 -4.94 -0.54
N THR A 6 16.96 -5.33 -0.19
CA THR A 6 16.07 -6.04 -1.12
C THR A 6 15.67 -5.15 -2.30
N ASN A 7 15.34 -3.88 -2.07
CA ASN A 7 15.04 -2.92 -3.15
C ASN A 7 16.27 -2.61 -4.02
N ARG A 8 17.48 -2.57 -3.43
CA ARG A 8 18.73 -2.41 -4.17
C ARG A 8 18.97 -3.61 -5.08
N ALA A 9 18.76 -4.83 -4.60
CA ALA A 9 18.89 -6.06 -5.38
C ALA A 9 17.89 -6.10 -6.55
N LEU A 10 16.63 -5.75 -6.31
CA LEU A 10 15.60 -5.66 -7.35
C LEU A 10 15.99 -4.67 -8.45
N LYS A 11 16.49 -3.49 -8.06
CA LYS A 11 16.97 -2.48 -9.02
C LYS A 11 18.10 -3.00 -9.89
N THR A 12 19.09 -3.71 -9.31
CA THR A 12 20.19 -4.34 -10.07
C THR A 12 19.67 -5.40 -11.05
N ALA A 13 18.60 -6.10 -10.69
CA ALA A 13 17.95 -7.10 -11.55
C ALA A 13 17.01 -6.48 -12.61
N GLY A 14 16.89 -5.15 -12.69
CA GLY A 14 15.96 -4.47 -13.61
C GLY A 14 14.48 -4.58 -13.20
N LEU A 15 14.21 -4.97 -11.95
CA LEU A 15 12.87 -5.13 -11.40
C LEU A 15 12.45 -3.90 -10.60
N SER A 16 11.14 -3.69 -10.52
CA SER A 16 10.55 -2.62 -9.69
C SER A 16 10.79 -2.87 -8.19
N PRO A 17 10.89 -1.82 -7.36
CA PRO A 17 10.93 -1.97 -5.90
C PRO A 17 9.73 -2.74 -5.35
N LEU A 18 9.92 -3.43 -4.23
CA LEU A 18 8.90 -4.26 -3.57
C LEU A 18 7.67 -3.47 -3.12
N TYR A 19 7.86 -2.20 -2.76
CA TYR A 19 6.78 -1.32 -2.39
C TYR A 19 6.72 -0.13 -3.35
N SER A 20 5.49 0.33 -3.61
CA SER A 20 5.27 1.55 -4.38
C SER A 20 6.05 2.72 -3.79
N LYS A 21 6.54 3.62 -4.66
CA LYS A 21 7.10 4.91 -4.22
C LYS A 21 6.02 5.82 -3.62
N VAL A 22 4.75 5.53 -3.88
CA VAL A 22 3.60 6.22 -3.29
C VAL A 22 3.34 5.59 -1.94
N SER A 23 3.49 6.37 -0.86
CA SER A 23 3.33 5.88 0.52
C SER A 23 1.97 5.24 0.79
N ARG A 24 0.91 5.76 0.15
CA ARG A 24 -0.45 5.18 0.22
C ARG A 24 -0.51 3.77 -0.34
N ASP A 25 0.05 3.57 -1.52
CA ASP A 25 0.03 2.28 -2.19
C ASP A 25 0.91 1.27 -1.43
N ALA A 26 2.05 1.71 -0.89
CA ALA A 26 2.87 0.88 0.00
C ALA A 26 2.10 0.45 1.25
N ALA A 27 1.37 1.36 1.90
CA ALA A 27 0.51 1.06 3.04
C ALA A 27 -0.58 0.01 2.69
N ILE A 28 -1.23 0.15 1.53
CA ILE A 28 -2.23 -0.82 1.06
C ILE A 28 -1.60 -2.20 0.81
N ILE A 29 -0.44 -2.25 0.13
CA ILE A 29 0.29 -3.50 -0.12
C ILE A 29 0.67 -4.19 1.20
N ILE A 30 1.08 -3.41 2.22
CA ILE A 30 1.38 -3.95 3.56
C ILE A 30 0.15 -4.60 4.19
N MET A 31 -1.03 -3.97 4.11
CA MET A 31 -2.28 -4.52 4.67
C MET A 31 -2.68 -5.82 3.95
N ILE A 32 -2.62 -5.83 2.61
CA ILE A 32 -2.87 -7.03 1.79
C ILE A 32 -1.94 -8.18 2.18
N ASN A 33 -0.63 -7.90 2.33
CA ASN A 33 0.35 -8.93 2.72
C ASN A 33 0.13 -9.47 4.14
N LYS A 34 -0.57 -8.72 5.00
CA LYS A 34 -1.00 -9.17 6.33
C LYS A 34 -2.33 -9.92 6.30
N CYS A 35 -2.90 -10.16 5.12
CA CYS A 35 -4.24 -10.70 4.93
C CYS A 35 -5.37 -9.82 5.50
N GLU A 36 -5.14 -8.51 5.62
CA GLU A 36 -6.15 -7.54 6.04
C GLU A 36 -6.77 -6.89 4.79
N TYR A 37 -8.02 -7.26 4.51
CA TYR A 37 -8.73 -6.84 3.28
C TYR A 37 -9.95 -5.94 3.55
N ASP A 38 -10.29 -5.72 4.82
CA ASP A 38 -11.40 -4.86 5.19
C ASP A 38 -11.08 -3.38 4.92
N ILE A 39 -11.93 -2.73 4.14
CA ILE A 39 -11.72 -1.34 3.71
C ILE A 39 -11.77 -0.37 4.91
N GLY A 40 -12.58 -0.65 5.93
CA GLY A 40 -12.64 0.14 7.15
C GLY A 40 -11.31 0.10 7.91
N ILE A 41 -10.79 -1.11 8.15
CA ILE A 41 -9.50 -1.33 8.82
C ILE A 41 -8.34 -0.69 8.02
N ILE A 42 -8.34 -0.84 6.69
CA ILE A 42 -7.34 -0.21 5.83
C ILE A 42 -7.45 1.32 5.90
N ASN A 43 -8.66 1.88 5.92
CA ASN A 43 -8.87 3.31 6.02
C ASN A 43 -8.45 3.88 7.39
N GLU A 44 -8.67 3.15 8.48
CA GLU A 44 -8.15 3.52 9.81
C GLU A 44 -6.63 3.56 9.82
N PHE A 45 -5.98 2.55 9.22
CA PHE A 45 -4.52 2.52 9.08
C PHE A 45 -4.00 3.70 8.24
N LEU A 46 -4.61 3.97 7.09
CA LEU A 46 -4.25 5.09 6.23
C LEU A 46 -4.43 6.43 6.93
N TYR A 47 -5.56 6.62 7.62
CA TYR A 47 -5.85 7.83 8.38
C TYR A 47 -4.84 8.06 9.50
N GLY A 48 -4.51 7.02 10.29
CA GLY A 48 -3.49 7.09 11.33
C GLY A 48 -2.08 7.47 10.85
N HIS A 49 -1.82 7.28 9.55
CA HIS A 49 -0.57 7.64 8.89
C HIS A 49 -0.65 8.93 8.04
N ASN A 50 -1.72 9.72 8.15
CA ASN A 50 -1.98 10.94 7.36
C ASN A 50 -2.01 10.69 5.83
N LEU A 51 -2.52 9.54 5.41
CA LEU A 51 -2.66 9.17 4.00
C LEU A 51 -4.12 9.29 3.57
N ASN A 52 -4.32 9.58 2.28
CA ASN A 52 -5.68 9.65 1.70
C ASN A 52 -6.37 8.29 1.82
N ILE A 53 -7.55 8.27 2.45
CA ILE A 53 -8.39 7.08 2.58
C ILE A 53 -8.91 6.62 1.22
N LEU A 54 -9.26 5.33 1.15
CA LEU A 54 -9.94 4.75 0.00
C LEU A 54 -11.40 5.19 0.00
N SER A 55 -11.85 5.74 -1.12
CA SER A 55 -13.26 6.08 -1.32
C SER A 55 -14.09 4.81 -1.42
N THR A 56 -15.06 4.65 -0.53
CA THR A 56 -16.20 3.76 -0.77
C THR A 56 -17.19 4.53 -1.63
N SER A 57 -16.97 4.57 -2.94
CA SER A 57 -18.04 5.06 -3.82
C SER A 57 -19.21 4.08 -3.70
N SER A 58 -20.22 4.43 -2.91
CA SER A 58 -21.57 3.97 -3.24
C SER A 58 -21.79 4.46 -4.66
N ASN A 59 -21.96 3.54 -5.62
CA ASN A 59 -22.45 3.89 -6.94
C ASN A 59 -23.73 4.70 -6.75
N LYS A 60 -23.65 6.03 -6.84
CA LYS A 60 -24.80 6.83 -7.20
C LYS A 60 -24.89 6.66 -8.70
N GLU A 61 -25.68 5.68 -9.10
CA GLU A 61 -26.23 5.57 -10.44
C GLU A 61 -26.70 6.97 -10.86
N ALA A 62 -26.18 7.44 -12.00
CA ALA A 62 -26.61 8.64 -12.69
C ALA A 62 -27.26 8.20 -14.01
#